data_AF-X1DE24-F1
#
_entry.id   AF-X1DE24-F1
#
_cell.length_a   1.000
_cell.length_b   1.000
_cell.length_c   1.000
_cell.angle_alpha   90.00
_cell.angle_beta   90.00
_cell.angle_gamma   90.00
#
_symmetry.space_group_name_H-M   'P 1'
#
loop_
_entity.id
_entity.type
_entity.pdbx_description
1 polymer ?
#
loop_
_entity_poly.entity_id
_entity_poly.type
_entity_poly.pdbx_seq_one_letter_code
_entity_poly.pdbx_strand_id
1 'polypeptide(L)' 'MPEQQKKILYQIEKEMKAGICGISTALKYPPCSFCNVEEIAKACKIVKRFKGIYSTHMRNE' A
#
# COMPACT_ATOMS: atom_id res chain seq x y z
N MET A 1 1.18 16.61 -0.38
CA MET A 1 0.63 15.26 -0.09
C MET A 1 -0.48 15.38 0.93
N PRO A 2 -1.70 14.88 0.65
CA PRO A 2 -2.82 14.88 1.58
C PRO A 2 -2.48 14.21 2.93
N GLU A 3 -3.15 14.63 4.01
CA GLU A 3 -2.88 14.12 5.37
C GLU A 3 -3.13 12.62 5.50
N GLN A 4 -4.25 12.13 4.94
CA GLN A 4 -4.58 10.71 4.93
C GLN A 4 -3.48 9.88 4.26
N GLN A 5 -2.95 10.35 3.12
CA GLN A 5 -1.87 9.65 2.42
C GLN A 5 -0.60 9.57 3.29
N LYS A 6 -0.24 10.65 3.99
CA LYS A 6 0.91 10.63 4.93
C LYS A 6 0.71 9.61 6.04
N LYS A 7 -0.50 9.54 6.62
CA LYS A 7 -0.84 8.61 7.70
C LYS A 7 -0.75 7.14 7.24
N ILE A 8 -1.26 6.84 6.05
CA ILE A 8 -1.17 5.48 5.46
C ILE A 8 0.29 5.09 5.26
N LEU A 9 1.11 5.96 4.65
CA LEU A 9 2.53 5.66 4.40
C LEU A 9 3.32 5.47 5.70
N TYR A 10 3.05 6.31 6.71
CA TYR A 10 3.63 6.16 8.04
C TYR A 10 3.27 4.79 8.66
N GLN A 11 2.00 4.41 8.59
CA GLN A 11 1.53 3.16 9.16
C GLN A 11 2.16 1.95 8.45
N ILE A 12 2.25 1.97 7.11
CA ILE A 12 2.95 0.93 6.36
C ILE A 12 4.40 0.84 6.83
N GLU A 13 5.13 1.95 6.91
CA GLU A 13 6.53 1.91 7.35
C GLU A 13 6.69 1.39 8.79
N LYS A 14 5.81 1.80 9.70
CA LYS A 14 5.79 1.34 11.08
C LYS A 14 5.61 -0.18 11.15
N GLU A 15 4.65 -0.74 10.43
CA GLU A 15 4.37 -2.17 10.47
C GLU A 15 5.43 -2.99 9.72
N MET A 16 6.01 -2.47 8.62
CA MET A 16 7.16 -3.10 7.97
C MET A 16 8.36 -3.20 8.95
N LYS A 17 8.60 -2.17 9.78
CA LYS A 17 9.62 -2.21 10.85
C LYS A 17 9.27 -3.21 11.95
N ALA A 18 7.97 -3.46 12.19
CA ALA A 18 7.49 -4.46 13.14
C ALA A 18 7.58 -5.90 12.61
N GLY A 19 7.92 -6.10 11.33
CA GLY A 19 8.21 -7.40 10.75
C GLY A 19 7.08 -8.02 9.92
N ILE A 20 6.08 -7.24 9.49
CA ILE A 20 5.09 -7.75 8.53
C ILE A 20 5.75 -8.06 7.18
N CYS A 21 5.22 -9.05 6.46
CA CYS A 21 5.80 -9.49 5.19
C CYS A 21 5.52 -8.53 4.02
N GLY A 22 4.59 -7.58 4.16
CA GLY A 22 4.16 -6.74 3.05
C GLY A 22 2.76 -6.18 3.20
N ILE A 23 2.18 -5.71 2.09
CA ILE A 23 0.82 -5.16 2.05
C ILE A 23 -0.02 -5.86 0.97
N SER A 24 -1.34 -5.78 1.12
CA SER A 24 -2.28 -6.20 0.08
C SER A 24 -3.26 -5.08 -0.27
N THR A 25 -3.83 -5.11 -1.48
CA THR A 25 -4.92 -4.22 -1.90
C THR A 25 -6.05 -5.00 -2.56
N ALA A 26 -7.29 -4.51 -2.43
CA ALA A 26 -8.45 -5.02 -3.14
C ALA A 26 -9.02 -3.96 -4.09
N LEU A 27 -8.39 -3.77 -5.26
CA LEU A 27 -8.63 -2.61 -6.13
C LEU A 27 -10.00 -2.59 -6.80
N LYS A 28 -10.70 -3.73 -6.80
CA LYS A 28 -12.07 -3.84 -7.29
C LYS A 28 -13.10 -3.19 -6.35
N TYR A 29 -12.81 -3.14 -5.05
CA TYR A 29 -13.80 -2.75 -4.03
C TYR A 29 -13.44 -1.44 -3.34
N PRO A 30 -14.44 -0.61 -2.97
CA PRO A 30 -14.21 0.53 -2.10
C PRO A 30 -13.60 0.11 -0.75
N PRO A 31 -12.74 0.94 -0.13
CA PRO A 31 -12.28 2.25 -0.61
C PRO A 31 -11.12 2.18 -1.62
N CYS A 32 -10.51 1.00 -1.81
CA CYS A 32 -9.34 0.82 -2.69
C CYS A 32 -9.63 1.06 -4.18
N SER A 33 -10.89 0.95 -4.59
CA SER A 33 -11.35 1.31 -5.94
C SER A 33 -11.12 2.79 -6.29
N PHE A 34 -10.96 3.67 -5.30
CA PHE A 34 -10.65 5.09 -5.55
C PHE A 34 -9.15 5.38 -5.61
N CYS A 35 -8.30 4.44 -5.19
CA CYS A 35 -6.86 4.65 -5.18
C CYS A 35 -6.31 4.80 -6.59
N ASN A 36 -5.39 5.75 -6.78
CA ASN A 36 -4.66 5.91 -8.03
C ASN A 36 -3.33 5.14 -8.01
N VAL A 37 -2.72 5.01 -9.19
CA VAL A 37 -1.45 4.28 -9.37
C VAL A 37 -0.32 4.91 -8.56
N GLU A 38 -0.29 6.24 -8.39
CA GLU A 38 0.78 6.90 -7.63
C GLU A 38 0.72 6.61 -6.13
N GLU A 39 -0.49 6.51 -5.56
CA GLU A 39 -0.69 6.14 -4.16
C GLU A 39 -0.16 4.74 -3.89
N ILE A 40 -0.50 3.79 -4.76
CA ILE A 40 -0.03 2.40 -4.69
C ILE A 40 1.49 2.37 -4.87
N ALA A 41 2.03 3.08 -5.87
CA ALA A 41 3.47 3.12 -6.11
C ALA A 41 4.25 3.69 -4.92
N LYS A 42 3.74 4.73 -4.24
CA LYS A 42 4.34 5.28 -3.01
C LYS A 42 4.34 4.27 -1.87
N ALA A 43 3.26 3.52 -1.69
CA ALA A 43 3.20 2.42 -0.71
C ALA A 43 4.19 1.30 -1.04
N CYS A 44 4.22 0.82 -2.30
CA CYS A 44 5.12 -0.23 -2.75
C CYS A 44 6.60 0.17 -2.66
N LYS A 45 6.94 1.46 -2.80
CA LYS A 45 8.31 1.95 -2.56
C LYS A 45 8.75 1.70 -1.12
N ILE A 46 7.87 1.86 -0.12
CA ILE A 46 8.17 1.54 1.28
C ILE A 46 8.40 0.04 1.41
N VAL A 47 7.46 -0.78 0.94
CA VAL A 47 7.52 -2.25 1.01
C VAL A 47 8.82 -2.78 0.38
N LYS A 48 9.23 -2.23 -0.77
CA LYS A 48 10.48 -2.59 -1.46
C LYS A 48 11.73 -2.40 -0.60
N ARG A 49 11.79 -1.36 0.25
CA ARG A 49 12.95 -1.11 1.13
C ARG A 49 13.18 -2.25 2.12
N PHE A 50 12.13 -2.99 2.47
CA PHE A 50 12.16 -4.13 3.38
C PHE A 50 12.14 -5.48 2.65
N LYS A 51 12.27 -5.49 1.32
CA LYS A 51 12.12 -6.70 0.48
C LYS A 51 10.77 -7.41 0.70
N GLY A 52 9.73 -6.66 1.06
CA GLY A 52 8.40 -7.19 1.32
C GLY A 52 7.62 -7.49 0.04
N ILE A 53 6.46 -8.10 0.23
CA ILE A 53 5.56 -8.55 -0.83
C ILE A 53 4.42 -7.54 -1.01
N TYR A 54 4.05 -7.28 -2.25
CA TYR A 54 2.79 -6.62 -2.58
C TYR A 54 1.88 -7.63 -3.27
N SER A 55 0.76 -7.96 -2.63
CA SER A 55 -0.29 -8.77 -3.26
C SER A 55 -1.49 -7.89 -3.61
N THR A 56 -2.20 -8.24 -4.67
CA THR A 56 -3.35 -7.45 -5.10
C THR A 56 -4.45 -8.35 -5.63
N HIS A 57 -5.69 -8.06 -5.22
CA HIS A 57 -6.87 -8.44 -5.97
C HIS A 57 -7.08 -7.32 -6.99
N MET A 58 -6.90 -7.69 -8.27
CA MET A 58 -6.81 -6.74 -9.37
C MET A 58 -8.09 -5.93 -9.52
N ARG A 59 -7.97 -4.74 -10.12
CA ARG A 59 -9.11 -3.82 -10.30
C ARG A 59 -10.16 -4.44 -11.22
N ASN A 60 -9.69 -4.99 -12.32
CA ASN A 60 -10.44 -5.81 -13.26
C ASN A 60 -9.65 -7.11 -13.43
N GLU A 61 -10.36 -8.22 -13.46
CA GLU A 61 -9.87 -9.58 -13.67
C GLU A 61 -10.53 -10.16 -14.92
#